data_AF-C3YEU7-F1
#
_entry.id   AF-C3YEU7-F1
#
_cell.length_a   1.000
_cell.length_b   1.000
_cell.length_c   1.000
_cell.angle_alpha   90.00
_cell.angle_beta   90.00
_cell.angle_gamma   90.00
#
_symmetry.space_group_name_H-M   'P 1'
#
loop_
_entity.id
_entity.type
_entity.pdbx_description
1 polymer ?
#
loop_
_entity_poly.entity_id
_entity_poly.type
_entity_poly.pdbx_seq_one_letter_code
_entity_poly.pdbx_strand_id
1 'polypeptide(L)'
;GFGDPSGEYWLGLDNMYRLTHQNAYELYIELEDWIGNVKYARYSTFSVGPGGDYILSVGGYSGTAGDGFSLSSSTSTCNNGVKFSARWHDQDTYSGSMVEAYGGGWWYKSSTHSNLNGPYFRDTDGFNNNNGLGVHWYPLINNQNYSVKKTKMMVRP
;
A
#
# COMPACT_ATOMS: atom_id res chain seq x y z
N GLY A 1 13.27 8.73 -2.62
CA GLY A 1 13.16 7.32 -2.19
C GLY A 1 14.12 7.05 -1.06
N PHE A 2 14.08 5.86 -0.48
CA PHE A 2 14.99 5.43 0.59
C PHE A 2 15.18 3.92 0.56
N GLY A 3 16.17 3.41 1.29
CA GLY A 3 16.48 1.98 1.34
C GLY A 3 17.53 1.54 0.31
N ASP A 4 17.71 0.23 0.19
CA ASP A 4 18.71 -0.42 -0.67
C ASP A 4 18.00 -1.16 -1.81
N PRO A 5 18.23 -0.81 -3.09
CA PRO A 5 17.63 -1.50 -4.23
C PRO A 5 17.90 -3.01 -4.32
N SER A 6 18.93 -3.51 -3.62
CA SER A 6 19.22 -4.94 -3.48
C SER A 6 18.43 -5.64 -2.36
N GLY A 7 17.67 -4.88 -1.56
CA GLY A 7 16.86 -5.33 -0.44
C GLY A 7 15.56 -4.54 -0.30
N GLU A 8 15.31 -3.98 0.88
CA GLU A 8 14.13 -3.16 1.15
C GLU A 8 14.31 -1.75 0.59
N TYR A 9 13.41 -1.35 -0.31
CA TYR A 9 13.56 -0.13 -1.07
C TYR A 9 12.21 0.52 -1.38
N TRP A 10 12.16 1.84 -1.25
CA TRP A 10 11.07 2.67 -1.73
C TRP A 10 11.57 3.62 -2.80
N LEU A 11 11.07 3.45 -4.04
CA LEU A 11 11.47 4.23 -5.23
C LEU A 11 11.38 5.76 -5.00
N GLY A 12 10.42 6.19 -4.18
CA GLY A 12 10.11 7.58 -3.92
C GLY A 12 9.06 8.13 -4.87
N LEU A 13 8.20 8.99 -4.34
CA LEU A 13 6.99 9.44 -5.02
C LEU A 13 7.28 10.28 -6.27
N ASP A 14 8.30 11.14 -6.25
CA ASP A 14 8.74 11.90 -7.43
C ASP A 14 9.15 10.99 -8.59
N ASN A 15 9.87 9.91 -8.29
CA ASN A 15 10.29 8.94 -9.31
C ASN A 15 9.08 8.14 -9.83
N MET A 16 8.15 7.75 -8.95
CA MET A 16 6.91 7.09 -9.34
C MET A 16 6.04 7.98 -10.23
N TYR A 17 5.87 9.25 -9.88
CA TYR A 17 5.18 10.24 -10.71
C TYR A 17 5.84 10.36 -12.08
N ARG A 18 7.15 10.65 -12.12
CA ARG A 18 7.90 10.79 -13.37
C ARG A 18 7.82 9.55 -14.26
N LEU A 19 7.80 8.35 -13.68
CA LEU A 19 7.69 7.10 -14.42
C LEU A 19 6.28 6.92 -15.00
N THR A 20 5.27 7.01 -14.13
CA THR A 20 3.86 6.76 -14.49
C THR A 20 3.21 7.90 -15.29
N HIS A 21 3.86 9.06 -15.40
CA HIS A 21 3.40 10.16 -16.26
C HIS A 21 3.84 10.01 -17.73
N GLN A 22 4.75 9.08 -18.04
CA GLN A 22 5.27 8.90 -19.41
C GLN A 22 4.32 8.14 -20.33
N ASN A 23 3.50 7.25 -19.78
CA ASN A 23 2.54 6.43 -20.52
C ASN A 23 1.46 5.88 -19.56
N ALA A 24 0.52 5.09 -20.06
CA ALA A 24 -0.24 4.19 -19.21
C ALA A 24 0.70 3.15 -18.59
N TYR A 25 0.54 2.88 -17.30
CA TYR A 25 1.25 1.82 -16.59
C TYR A 25 0.26 0.94 -15.84
N GLU A 26 0.56 -0.35 -15.77
CA GLU A 26 -0.06 -1.25 -14.81
C GLU A 26 0.82 -1.40 -13.57
N LEU A 27 0.18 -1.77 -12.45
CA LEU A 27 0.84 -2.13 -11.20
C LEU A 27 0.61 -3.61 -10.91
N TYR A 28 1.68 -4.32 -10.58
CA TYR A 28 1.66 -5.69 -10.10
C TYR A 28 2.26 -5.73 -8.69
N ILE A 29 1.51 -6.26 -7.73
CA ILE A 29 1.92 -6.44 -6.36
C ILE A 29 2.01 -7.94 -6.08
N GLU A 30 3.19 -8.40 -5.72
CA GLU A 30 3.43 -9.76 -5.23
C GLU A 30 3.45 -9.77 -3.70
N LEU A 31 2.80 -10.76 -3.09
CA LEU A 31 2.68 -10.91 -1.64
C LEU A 31 2.99 -12.37 -1.26
N GLU A 32 3.95 -12.57 -0.34
CA GLU A 32 4.29 -13.88 0.24
C GLU A 32 3.86 -13.91 1.72
N ASP A 33 3.12 -14.96 2.08
CA ASP A 33 2.68 -15.20 3.45
C ASP A 33 3.74 -16.00 4.27
N TRP A 34 3.54 -16.14 5.58
CA TRP A 34 4.52 -16.80 6.46
C TRP A 34 4.70 -18.30 6.22
N ILE A 35 3.73 -18.96 5.57
CA ILE A 35 3.79 -20.38 5.21
C ILE A 35 4.22 -20.61 3.75
N GLY A 36 4.61 -19.54 3.05
CA GLY A 36 5.20 -19.60 1.71
C GLY A 36 4.19 -19.53 0.56
N ASN A 37 2.91 -19.23 0.82
CA ASN A 37 1.97 -18.99 -0.27
C ASN A 37 2.25 -17.63 -0.91
N VAL A 38 2.35 -17.63 -2.23
CA VAL A 38 2.52 -16.40 -3.03
C VAL A 38 1.22 -16.10 -3.76
N LYS A 39 0.73 -14.86 -3.60
CA LYS A 39 -0.44 -14.32 -4.30
C LYS A 39 -0.09 -12.99 -4.95
N TYR A 40 -0.94 -12.52 -5.85
CA TYR A 40 -0.73 -11.24 -6.50
C TYR A 40 -2.00 -10.41 -6.63
N ALA A 41 -1.82 -9.09 -6.68
CA ALA A 41 -2.82 -8.11 -7.05
C ALA A 41 -2.29 -7.29 -8.25
N ARG A 42 -3.03 -7.27 -9.33
CA ARG A 42 -2.71 -6.54 -10.56
C ARG A 42 -3.76 -5.48 -10.81
N TYR A 43 -3.32 -4.28 -11.13
CA TYR A 43 -4.16 -3.14 -11.48
C TYR A 43 -3.80 -2.69 -12.89
N SER A 44 -4.75 -2.71 -13.81
CA SER A 44 -4.51 -2.36 -15.22
C SER A 44 -4.20 -0.88 -15.44
N THR A 45 -4.52 -0.01 -14.47
CA THR A 45 -4.11 1.39 -14.47
C THR A 45 -3.46 1.74 -13.13
N PHE A 46 -2.33 2.44 -13.19
CA PHE A 46 -1.63 2.96 -12.03
C PHE A 46 -0.87 4.24 -12.38
N SER A 47 -1.07 5.29 -11.59
CA SER A 47 -0.24 6.50 -11.61
C SER A 47 -0.24 7.21 -10.26
N VAL A 48 0.80 8.00 -10.05
CA VAL A 48 0.97 8.88 -8.89
C VAL A 48 0.99 10.32 -9.38
N GLY A 49 0.22 11.22 -8.77
CA GLY A 49 0.18 12.63 -9.14
C GLY A 49 1.46 13.41 -8.78
N PRO A 50 1.62 14.65 -9.27
CA PRO A 50 2.77 15.50 -8.98
C PRO A 50 2.72 16.16 -7.59
N GLY A 51 3.87 16.66 -7.15
CA GLY A 51 3.96 17.66 -6.07
C GLY A 51 3.59 17.12 -4.69
N GLY A 52 3.21 18.01 -3.76
CA GLY A 52 3.02 17.65 -2.35
C GLY A 52 1.94 16.60 -2.08
N ASP A 53 0.93 16.50 -2.95
CA ASP A 53 -0.23 15.63 -2.71
C ASP A 53 -0.04 14.16 -3.15
N TYR A 54 0.79 13.91 -4.16
CA TYR A 54 1.06 12.58 -4.75
C TYR A 54 -0.16 11.66 -4.87
N ILE A 55 -1.26 12.16 -5.45
CA ILE A 55 -2.54 11.45 -5.50
C ILE A 55 -2.43 10.10 -6.23
N LEU A 56 -2.92 9.02 -5.62
CA LEU A 56 -3.00 7.70 -6.25
C LEU A 56 -4.14 7.66 -7.27
N SER A 57 -3.85 7.21 -8.48
CA SER A 57 -4.88 6.79 -9.44
C SER A 57 -4.65 5.33 -9.81
N VAL A 58 -5.59 4.46 -9.46
CA VAL A 58 -5.47 3.01 -9.65
C VAL A 58 -6.80 2.37 -10.02
N GLY A 59 -6.78 1.37 -10.90
CA GLY A 59 -7.99 0.80 -11.49
C GLY A 59 -7.81 -0.60 -12.09
N GLY A 60 -8.94 -1.22 -12.44
CA GLY A 60 -8.98 -2.50 -13.15
C GLY A 60 -8.29 -3.65 -12.41
N TYR A 61 -8.64 -3.83 -11.13
CA TYR A 61 -8.12 -4.91 -10.31
C TYR A 61 -8.37 -6.31 -10.93
N SER A 62 -7.36 -7.16 -10.84
CA SER A 62 -7.41 -8.60 -11.08
C SER A 62 -6.35 -9.29 -10.21
N GLY A 63 -6.54 -10.57 -9.89
CA GLY A 63 -5.53 -11.35 -9.17
C GLY A 63 -6.10 -12.21 -8.04
N THR A 64 -5.20 -12.84 -7.29
CA THR A 64 -5.52 -13.85 -6.27
C THR A 64 -5.35 -13.35 -4.84
N ALA A 65 -4.72 -12.19 -4.64
CA ALA A 65 -4.50 -11.59 -3.31
C ALA A 65 -5.69 -10.78 -2.77
N GLY A 66 -6.74 -10.60 -3.59
CA GLY A 66 -7.83 -9.69 -3.30
C GLY A 66 -7.43 -8.22 -3.48
N ASP A 67 -8.44 -7.35 -3.61
CA ASP A 67 -8.24 -5.93 -3.89
C ASP A 67 -7.94 -5.12 -2.61
N GLY A 68 -6.65 -4.90 -2.33
CA GLY A 68 -6.20 -4.13 -1.18
C GLY A 68 -6.34 -2.61 -1.30
N PHE A 69 -6.58 -2.10 -2.52
CA PHE A 69 -6.94 -0.69 -2.74
C PHE A 69 -8.45 -0.43 -2.68
N SER A 70 -9.26 -1.49 -2.47
CA SER A 70 -10.67 -1.35 -2.11
C SER A 70 -11.49 -0.61 -3.17
N LEU A 71 -11.23 -0.87 -4.46
CA LEU A 71 -11.85 -0.13 -5.57
C LEU A 71 -13.37 -0.33 -5.65
N SER A 72 -13.86 -1.48 -5.21
CA SER A 72 -15.29 -1.82 -5.21
C SER A 72 -15.98 -1.67 -3.85
N SER A 73 -15.26 -1.23 -2.82
CA SER A 73 -15.76 -1.21 -1.44
C SER A 73 -16.18 0.20 -1.01
N SER A 74 -16.47 0.38 0.28
CA SER A 74 -16.96 1.64 0.85
C SER A 74 -16.05 2.81 0.50
N THR A 75 -16.64 4.00 0.40
CA THR A 75 -15.89 5.24 0.16
C THR A 75 -14.84 5.52 1.23
N SER A 76 -14.90 4.90 2.41
CA SER A 76 -13.94 5.12 3.52
C SER A 76 -12.63 4.35 3.40
N THR A 77 -12.58 3.24 2.66
CA THR A 77 -11.37 2.39 2.55
C THR A 77 -10.72 2.42 1.17
N CYS A 78 -11.43 2.91 0.15
CA CYS A 78 -10.92 3.04 -1.21
C CYS A 78 -9.75 4.04 -1.26
N ASN A 79 -8.58 3.54 -1.67
CA ASN A 79 -7.34 4.32 -1.78
C ASN A 79 -7.25 5.11 -3.11
N ASN A 80 -8.13 4.85 -4.08
CA ASN A 80 -8.11 5.56 -5.36
C ASN A 80 -8.54 7.03 -5.19
N GLY A 81 -7.79 7.95 -5.81
CA GLY A 81 -7.99 9.40 -5.71
C GLY A 81 -7.52 10.00 -4.38
N VAL A 82 -6.80 9.24 -3.56
CA VAL A 82 -6.37 9.65 -2.22
C VAL A 82 -4.96 10.23 -2.27
N LYS A 83 -4.69 11.23 -1.42
CA LYS A 83 -3.38 11.86 -1.25
C LYS A 83 -2.43 10.97 -0.45
N PHE A 84 -1.13 11.12 -0.65
CA PHE A 84 -0.16 10.36 0.14
C PHE A 84 0.06 11.04 1.49
N SER A 85 -0.13 10.31 2.59
CA SER A 85 0.13 10.82 3.94
C SER A 85 1.44 10.25 4.48
N ALA A 86 2.19 11.07 5.21
CA ALA A 86 3.42 10.67 5.90
C ALA A 86 3.47 11.31 7.30
N ARG A 87 4.37 10.85 8.17
CA ARG A 87 4.41 11.22 9.60
C ARG A 87 4.42 12.74 9.86
N TRP A 88 5.04 13.49 8.96
CA TRP A 88 5.17 14.96 9.08
C TRP A 88 4.34 15.71 8.04
N HIS A 89 3.46 15.01 7.32
CA HIS A 89 2.56 15.54 6.33
C HIS A 89 1.30 14.68 6.26
N ASP A 90 0.43 14.87 7.24
CA ASP A 90 -0.85 14.17 7.29
C ASP A 90 -1.83 14.80 6.30
N GLN A 91 -2.28 13.99 5.34
CA GLN A 91 -3.20 14.38 4.29
C GLN A 91 -4.38 13.40 4.18
N ASP A 92 -4.58 12.58 5.21
CA ASP A 92 -5.69 11.65 5.26
C ASP A 92 -6.99 12.38 5.68
N THR A 93 -8.12 11.67 5.63
CA THR A 93 -9.44 12.25 5.93
C THR A 93 -9.99 11.80 7.29
N TYR A 94 -9.16 11.17 8.12
CA TYR A 94 -9.52 10.77 9.47
C TYR A 94 -9.37 11.95 10.43
N SER A 95 -10.09 11.93 11.55
CA SER A 95 -9.98 12.98 12.58
C SER A 95 -8.75 12.80 13.49
N GLY A 96 -8.12 11.62 13.46
CA GLY A 96 -6.78 11.36 14.00
C GLY A 96 -5.78 11.19 12.85
N SER A 97 -4.67 10.50 13.08
CA SER A 97 -3.68 10.21 12.03
C SER A 97 -3.61 8.71 11.70
N MET A 98 -3.90 8.34 10.46
CA MET A 98 -3.71 6.96 9.99
C MET A 98 -2.24 6.59 9.94
N VAL A 99 -1.37 7.56 9.66
CA VAL A 99 0.08 7.32 9.65
C VAL A 99 0.59 6.95 11.04
N GLU A 100 0.05 7.55 12.10
CA GLU A 100 0.40 7.18 13.48
C GLU A 100 -0.18 5.81 13.87
N ALA A 101 -1.40 5.50 13.45
CA ALA A 101 -2.05 4.23 13.78
C ALA A 101 -1.47 3.02 13.04
N TYR A 102 -1.15 3.16 11.75
CA TYR A 102 -0.72 2.05 10.89
C TYR A 102 0.80 2.00 10.71
N GLY A 103 1.48 3.14 10.91
CA GLY A 103 2.91 3.29 10.67
C GLY A 103 3.25 3.35 9.18
N GLY A 104 4.20 4.19 8.79
CA GLY A 104 4.63 4.28 7.39
C GLY A 104 3.70 5.10 6.49
N GLY A 105 4.28 5.70 5.46
CA GLY A 105 3.52 6.56 4.55
C GLY A 105 2.75 5.75 3.52
N TRP A 106 1.49 6.13 3.28
CA TRP A 106 0.60 5.45 2.33
C TRP A 106 -0.52 6.39 1.88
N TRP A 107 -1.33 5.94 0.92
CA TRP A 107 -2.51 6.66 0.45
C TRP A 107 -3.71 6.41 1.38
N TYR A 108 -3.68 6.96 2.59
CA TYR A 108 -4.72 6.72 3.60
C TYR A 108 -5.95 7.61 3.43
N LYS A 109 -7.13 7.03 3.66
CA LYS A 109 -8.39 7.77 3.77
C LYS A 109 -8.84 7.80 5.24
N SER A 110 -10.13 7.64 5.54
CA SER A 110 -10.61 7.49 6.92
C SER A 110 -10.46 6.06 7.46
N SER A 111 -10.02 5.13 6.61
CA SER A 111 -9.60 3.77 6.92
C SER A 111 -8.77 3.24 5.73
N THR A 112 -8.26 2.01 5.81
CA THR A 112 -7.62 1.35 4.67
C THR A 112 -7.62 -0.16 4.82
N HIS A 113 -7.51 -0.87 3.70
CA HIS A 113 -7.31 -2.32 3.64
C HIS A 113 -5.87 -2.71 3.32
N SER A 114 -4.99 -1.73 3.10
CA SER A 114 -3.60 -2.00 2.76
C SER A 114 -2.67 -0.94 3.33
N ASN A 115 -1.49 -1.37 3.70
CA ASN A 115 -0.34 -0.53 3.98
C ASN A 115 0.91 -1.37 3.83
N LEU A 116 1.55 -1.31 2.66
CA LEU A 116 2.76 -2.10 2.41
C LEU A 116 4.03 -1.45 2.98
N ASN A 117 3.92 -0.21 3.49
CA ASN A 117 5.03 0.56 4.06
C ASN A 117 5.02 0.55 5.60
N GLY A 118 4.17 -0.27 6.22
CA GLY A 118 4.08 -0.38 7.67
C GLY A 118 5.30 -1.09 8.29
N PRO A 119 5.39 -1.10 9.63
CA PRO A 119 6.47 -1.77 10.35
C PRO A 119 6.58 -3.26 9.99
N TYR A 120 7.80 -3.77 9.87
CA TYR A 120 7.98 -5.20 9.62
C TYR A 120 7.87 -6.01 10.92
N PHE A 121 6.79 -6.78 11.04
CA PHE A 121 6.59 -7.73 12.14
C PHE A 121 6.70 -9.16 11.65
N ARG A 122 7.45 -9.99 12.39
CA ARG A 122 7.50 -11.44 12.17
C ARG A 122 6.25 -12.10 12.73
N ASP A 123 5.91 -13.28 12.21
CA ASP A 123 4.83 -14.11 12.77
C ASP A 123 5.03 -14.41 14.27
N THR A 124 6.28 -14.54 14.71
CA THR A 124 6.65 -14.77 16.11
C THR A 124 6.53 -13.54 17.00
N ASP A 125 6.42 -12.33 16.45
CA ASP A 125 6.48 -11.09 17.24
C ASP A 125 5.16 -10.79 18.00
N GLY A 126 4.16 -11.67 17.92
CA GLY A 126 2.92 -11.55 18.70
C GLY A 126 2.08 -10.34 18.29
N PHE A 127 2.05 -10.06 16.99
CA PHE A 127 1.39 -8.91 16.40
C PHE A 127 -0.10 -8.82 16.79
N ASN A 128 -0.54 -7.63 17.20
CA ASN A 128 -1.93 -7.31 17.51
C ASN A 128 -2.21 -5.81 17.27
N ASN A 129 -3.49 -5.46 17.20
CA ASN A 129 -4.00 -4.09 16.97
C ASN A 129 -3.39 -2.98 17.86
N ASN A 130 -2.74 -3.29 19.00
CA ASN A 130 -2.14 -2.28 19.86
C ASN A 130 -0.77 -1.80 19.37
N ASN A 131 -0.12 -2.55 18.48
CA ASN A 131 1.27 -2.29 18.05
C ASN A 131 1.38 -1.80 16.58
N GLY A 132 0.26 -1.54 15.91
CA GLY A 132 0.18 -1.14 14.48
C GLY A 132 -0.59 -2.16 13.64
N LEU A 133 -0.50 -2.11 12.30
CA LEU A 133 -0.96 -3.19 11.39
C LEU A 133 0.15 -3.93 10.64
N GLY A 134 1.40 -3.48 10.82
CA GLY A 134 2.55 -3.99 10.10
C GLY A 134 2.45 -3.81 8.59
N VAL A 135 3.09 -4.72 7.84
CA VAL A 135 2.95 -4.77 6.38
C VAL A 135 1.60 -5.39 6.05
N HIS A 136 0.60 -4.55 5.79
CA HIS A 136 -0.80 -4.94 5.82
C HIS A 136 -1.41 -5.11 4.43
N TRP A 137 -2.13 -6.22 4.22
CA TRP A 137 -3.01 -6.44 3.07
C TRP A 137 -4.22 -7.28 3.49
N TYR A 138 -5.27 -6.62 3.94
CA TYR A 138 -6.47 -7.24 4.52
C TYR A 138 -7.03 -8.42 3.70
N PRO A 139 -7.28 -8.29 2.38
CA PRO A 139 -7.98 -9.34 1.65
C PRO A 139 -7.10 -10.55 1.33
N LEU A 140 -5.81 -10.54 1.68
CA LEU A 140 -4.91 -11.68 1.48
C LEU A 140 -5.43 -12.92 2.21
N ILE A 141 -5.84 -12.70 3.46
CA ILE A 141 -6.32 -13.73 4.38
C ILE A 141 -7.55 -13.30 5.20
N ASN A 142 -8.14 -12.13 4.93
CA ASN A 142 -9.29 -11.55 5.64
C ASN A 142 -9.06 -11.34 7.15
N ASN A 143 -7.85 -10.93 7.52
CA ASN A 143 -7.48 -10.67 8.91
C ASN A 143 -6.72 -9.33 9.02
N GLN A 144 -7.22 -8.42 9.84
CA GLN A 144 -6.54 -7.15 10.13
C GLN A 144 -5.25 -7.35 10.92
N ASN A 145 -5.21 -8.39 11.76
CA ASN A 145 -4.08 -8.73 12.60
C ASN A 145 -3.04 -9.62 11.86
N TYR A 146 -2.75 -9.32 10.59
CA TYR A 146 -1.79 -10.08 9.80
C TYR A 146 -0.81 -9.18 9.05
N SER A 147 0.47 -9.35 9.36
CA SER A 147 1.59 -8.73 8.65
C SER A 147 2.13 -9.70 7.61
N VAL A 148 2.27 -9.24 6.36
CA VAL A 148 2.79 -10.01 5.24
C VAL A 148 4.30 -10.20 5.37
N LYS A 149 4.82 -11.36 4.98
CA LYS A 149 6.25 -11.70 5.11
C LYS A 149 7.11 -11.04 4.04
N LYS A 150 6.66 -10.97 2.80
CA LYS A 150 7.33 -10.25 1.71
C LYS A 150 6.33 -9.58 0.80
N THR A 151 6.69 -8.39 0.31
CA THR A 151 5.86 -7.63 -0.63
C THR A 151 6.75 -7.01 -1.69
N LYS A 152 6.24 -6.90 -2.92
CA LYS A 152 6.94 -6.21 -4.01
C LYS A 152 5.94 -5.54 -4.92
N MET A 153 6.09 -4.23 -5.10
CA MET A 153 5.33 -3.44 -6.07
C MET A 153 6.17 -3.23 -7.32
N MET A 154 5.63 -3.59 -8.48
CA MET A 154 6.30 -3.52 -9.78
C MET A 154 5.38 -2.85 -10.78
N VAL A 155 5.93 -2.04 -11.67
CA VAL A 155 5.15 -1.36 -12.71
C VAL A 155 5.70 -1.69 -14.09
N ARG A 156 4.83 -1.71 -15.10
CA ARG A 156 5.24 -1.79 -16.50
C ARG A 156 4.29 -0.95 -17.39
N PRO A 157 4.77 -0.43 -18.53
CA PRO A 157 3.93 0.22 -19.53
C PRO A 157 2.88 -0.73 -20.14
#